data_AF-A8LI94-F1
#
_entry.id   AF-A8LI94-F1
#
_cell.length_a   1.000
_cell.length_b   1.000
_cell.length_c   1.000
_cell.angle_alpha   90.00
_cell.angle_beta   90.00
_cell.angle_gamma   90.00
#
_symmetry.space_group_name_H-M   'P 1'
#
loop_
_entity.id
_entity.type
_entity.pdbx_description
1 polymer ?
#
loop_
_entity_poly.entity_id
_entity_poly.type
_entity_poly.pdbx_seq_one_letter_code
_entity_poly.pdbx_strand_id
1 'polypeptide(L)'
;MGLRRPRPPRDAILVYNERVKLFSTFTNALALGLIGFAILRPLTGAAPGMAASALWWGLAGLVLHGVSHYILGYLKKEERDP
;
A
#
# COMPACT_ATOMS: atom_id res chain seq x y z
N MET A 1 -23.29 32.29 27.84
CA MET A 1 -23.77 31.74 26.54
C MET A 1 -22.53 31.39 25.72
N GLY A 2 -22.08 30.13 25.80
CA GLY A 2 -20.81 29.69 25.21
C GLY A 2 -20.97 29.36 23.73
N LEU A 3 -20.30 30.13 22.86
CA LEU A 3 -20.27 29.89 21.42
C LEU A 3 -19.49 28.59 21.15
N ARG A 4 -20.19 27.50 20.86
CA ARG A 4 -19.59 26.29 20.28
C ARG A 4 -19.11 26.65 18.87
N ARG A 5 -17.80 26.85 18.70
CA ARG A 5 -17.21 26.92 17.37
C ARG A 5 -17.44 25.58 16.66
N PRO A 6 -17.88 25.56 15.39
CA PRO A 6 -17.94 24.32 14.62
C PRO A 6 -16.50 23.80 14.47
N ARG A 7 -16.21 22.62 15.04
CA ARG A 7 -14.93 21.95 14.81
C ARG A 7 -14.84 21.63 13.30
N PRO A 8 -13.73 21.93 12.61
CA PRO A 8 -13.55 21.44 11.25
C PRO A 8 -13.69 19.91 11.23
N PRO A 9 -14.16 19.32 10.12
CA PRO A 9 -14.75 17.99 10.10
C PRO A 9 -13.69 16.93 10.31
N ARG A 10 -13.41 16.62 11.58
CA ARG A 10 -12.61 15.49 12.05
C ARG A 10 -12.92 14.21 11.26
N ASP A 11 -14.21 14.01 11.01
CA ASP A 11 -14.74 12.89 10.24
C ASP A 11 -14.21 12.84 8.80
N ALA A 12 -13.98 13.98 8.15
CA ALA A 12 -13.42 14.04 6.80
C ALA A 12 -11.94 13.60 6.76
N ILE A 13 -11.15 13.92 7.79
CA ILE A 13 -9.76 13.46 7.93
C ILE A 13 -9.72 11.94 8.17
N LEU A 14 -10.62 11.44 9.03
CA LEU A 14 -10.73 10.01 9.32
C LEU A 14 -11.10 9.21 8.06
N VAL A 15 -12.13 9.64 7.32
CA VAL A 15 -12.55 8.98 6.06
C VAL A 15 -11.43 8.97 5.03
N TYR A 16 -10.68 10.08 4.89
CA TYR A 16 -9.54 10.13 3.98
C TYR A 16 -8.44 9.13 4.40
N ASN A 17 -8.07 9.12 5.68
CA ASN A 17 -7.04 8.22 6.19
C ASN A 17 -7.43 6.74 6.06
N GLU A 18 -8.71 6.41 6.24
CA GLU A 18 -9.23 5.05 6.03
C GLU A 18 -9.06 4.60 4.57
N ARG A 19 -9.42 5.45 3.60
CA ARG A 19 -9.22 5.16 2.17
C ARG A 19 -7.75 4.95 1.82
N VAL A 20 -6.87 5.80 2.34
CA VAL A 20 -5.41 5.66 2.16
C VAL A 20 -4.90 4.34 2.74
N LYS A 21 -5.36 3.95 3.93
CA LYS A 21 -4.99 2.67 4.56
C LYS A 21 -5.49 1.47 3.75
N LEU A 22 -6.74 1.49 3.31
CA LEU A 22 -7.32 0.43 2.50
C LEU A 22 -6.55 0.26 1.18
N PHE A 23 -6.27 1.36 0.49
CA PHE A 23 -5.55 1.33 -0.78
C PHE A 23 -4.09 0.86 -0.61
N SER A 24 -3.41 1.34 0.43
CA SER A 24 -2.06 0.87 0.78
C SER A 24 -2.05 -0.64 1.06
N THR A 25 -2.96 -1.11 1.90
CA THR A 25 -3.03 -2.53 2.29
C THR A 25 -3.32 -3.42 1.09
N PHE A 26 -4.25 -3.00 0.22
CA PHE A 26 -4.54 -3.69 -1.03
C PHE A 26 -3.31 -3.78 -1.95
N THR A 27 -2.62 -2.65 -2.15
CA THR A 27 -1.41 -2.59 -3.00
C THR A 27 -0.29 -3.46 -2.44
N ASN A 28 -0.12 -3.47 -1.11
CA ASN A 28 0.84 -4.36 -0.45
C ASN A 28 0.49 -5.85 -0.65
N ALA A 29 -0.78 -6.23 -0.56
CA ALA A 29 -1.20 -7.61 -0.81
C ALA A 29 -0.91 -8.05 -2.25
N LEU A 30 -1.16 -7.18 -3.23
CA LEU A 30 -0.78 -7.44 -4.63
C LEU A 30 0.72 -7.62 -4.80
N ALA A 31 1.51 -6.75 -4.17
CA ALA A 31 2.97 -6.83 -4.18
C ALA A 31 3.48 -8.18 -3.66
N LEU A 32 2.97 -8.63 -2.52
CA LEU A 32 3.31 -9.93 -1.93
C LEU A 32 2.89 -11.10 -2.84
N GLY A 33 1.73 -11.00 -3.49
CA GLY A 33 1.29 -12.00 -4.47
C GLY A 33 2.25 -12.13 -5.66
N LEU A 34 2.73 -11.00 -6.18
CA LEU A 34 3.69 -10.96 -7.30
C LEU A 34 5.07 -11.48 -6.90
N ILE A 35 5.56 -11.10 -5.71
CA ILE A 35 6.82 -11.62 -5.16
C ILE A 35 6.70 -13.13 -4.94
N GLY A 36 5.58 -13.61 -4.38
CA GLY A 36 5.31 -15.03 -4.20
C GLY A 36 5.30 -15.78 -5.54
N PHE A 37 4.63 -15.22 -6.56
CA PHE A 37 4.61 -15.79 -7.91
C PHE A 37 6.01 -15.84 -8.54
N ALA A 38 6.82 -14.80 -8.37
CA ALA A 38 8.20 -14.75 -8.84
C ALA A 38 9.06 -15.89 -8.26
N ILE A 39 8.80 -16.30 -7.01
CA ILE A 39 9.51 -17.41 -6.37
C ILE A 39 8.92 -18.76 -6.80
N LEU A 40 7.61 -18.91 -6.82
CA LEU A 40 6.94 -20.18 -7.12
C LEU A 40 7.07 -20.59 -8.60
N ARG A 41 7.08 -19.62 -9.53
CA ARG A 41 7.12 -19.89 -10.96
C ARG A 41 8.36 -20.66 -11.43
N PRO A 42 9.60 -20.31 -11.04
CA PRO A 42 10.78 -21.09 -11.38
C PRO A 42 10.88 -22.42 -10.62
N LEU A 43 10.28 -22.53 -9.41
CA LEU A 43 10.25 -23.79 -8.66
C LEU A 43 9.33 -24.86 -9.27
N THR A 44 8.40 -24.45 -10.13
CA THR A 44 7.37 -25.33 -10.73
C THR A 44 7.67 -25.74 -12.17
N GLY A 45 8.79 -25.30 -12.77
CA GLY A 45 9.14 -25.70 -14.13
C GLY A 45 10.63 -25.52 -14.48
N ALA A 46 11.10 -26.35 -15.42
CA ALA A 46 12.51 -26.43 -15.83
C ALA A 46 12.82 -25.75 -17.18
N ALA A 47 11.96 -24.84 -17.65
CA ALA A 47 12.11 -24.25 -18.97
C ALA A 47 13.13 -23.09 -18.99
N PRO A 48 14.08 -23.07 -19.94
CA PRO A 48 14.99 -21.94 -20.10
C PRO A 48 14.21 -20.66 -20.43
N GLY A 49 14.46 -19.58 -19.68
CA GLY A 49 13.75 -18.29 -19.77
C GLY A 49 12.81 -17.97 -18.59
N MET A 50 12.46 -18.96 -17.76
CA MET A 50 11.64 -18.72 -16.55
C MET A 50 12.31 -17.78 -15.55
N ALA A 51 13.63 -17.87 -15.36
CA ALA A 51 14.38 -17.06 -14.41
C ALA A 51 14.30 -15.55 -14.74
N ALA A 52 14.35 -15.18 -16.02
CA ALA A 52 14.24 -13.78 -16.44
C ALA A 52 12.84 -13.21 -16.18
N SER A 53 11.79 -13.98 -16.49
CA SER A 53 10.41 -13.57 -16.19
C SER A 53 10.14 -13.47 -14.68
N ALA A 54 10.67 -14.42 -13.90
CA ALA A 54 10.59 -14.42 -12.45
C ALA A 54 11.24 -13.16 -11.84
N LEU A 55 12.43 -12.77 -12.33
CA LEU A 55 13.08 -11.52 -11.93
C LEU A 55 12.18 -10.30 -12.19
N TRP A 56 11.53 -10.23 -13.35
CA TRP A 56 10.63 -9.11 -13.68
C TRP A 56 9.40 -9.06 -12.76
N TRP A 57 8.79 -10.21 -12.47
CA TRP A 57 7.68 -10.29 -11.52
C TRP A 57 8.11 -9.92 -10.09
N GLY A 58 9.31 -10.33 -9.68
CA GLY A 58 9.86 -9.99 -8.37
C GLY A 58 10.15 -8.49 -8.25
N LEU A 59 10.73 -7.87 -9.28
CA LEU A 59 10.95 -6.42 -9.34
C LEU A 59 9.64 -5.65 -9.34
N ALA A 60 8.65 -6.05 -10.14
CA ALA A 60 7.33 -5.42 -10.16
C ALA A 60 6.65 -5.48 -8.79
N GLY A 61 6.72 -6.64 -8.13
CA GLY A 61 6.23 -6.81 -6.76
C GLY A 61 6.98 -5.93 -5.76
N LEU A 62 8.30 -5.83 -5.85
CA LEU A 62 9.11 -4.97 -4.98
C LEU A 62 8.78 -3.48 -5.16
N VAL A 63 8.60 -3.02 -6.39
CA VAL A 63 8.16 -1.65 -6.69
C VAL A 63 6.79 -1.39 -6.06
N LEU A 64 5.82 -2.28 -6.27
CA LEU A 64 4.49 -2.14 -5.67
C LEU A 64 4.52 -2.19 -4.14
N HIS A 65 5.40 -2.99 -3.55
CA HIS A 65 5.61 -3.02 -2.12
C HIS A 65 6.11 -1.66 -1.62
N GLY A 66 7.10 -1.07 -2.28
CA GLY A 66 7.58 0.28 -1.99
C GLY A 66 6.48 1.35 -2.15
N VAL A 67 5.70 1.27 -3.23
CA VAL A 67 4.57 2.19 -3.48
C VAL A 67 3.52 2.10 -2.37
N SER A 68 3.25 0.90 -1.83
CA SER A 68 2.31 0.75 -0.71
C SER A 68 2.76 1.54 0.53
N HIS A 69 4.04 1.46 0.89
CA HIS A 69 4.60 2.24 2.00
C HIS A 69 4.64 3.73 1.70
N TYR A 70 4.90 4.11 0.45
CA TYR A 70 4.82 5.50 0.02
C TYR A 70 3.42 6.08 0.19
N ILE A 71 2.38 5.31 -0.13
CA ILE A 71 0.96 5.71 0.05
C ILE A 71 0.65 6.00 1.52
N LEU A 72 1.22 5.25 2.47
CA LEU A 72 1.04 5.51 3.92
C LEU A 72 1.62 6.86 4.35
N GLY A 73 2.61 7.40 3.62
CA GLY A 73 3.17 8.73 3.86
C GLY A 73 2.15 9.86 3.67
N TYR A 74 1.05 9.62 2.96
CA TYR A 74 -0.02 10.60 2.76
C TYR A 74 -1.04 10.67 3.89
N LEU A 75 -0.88 9.89 4.96
CA LEU A 75 -1.75 9.97 6.14
C LEU A 75 -1.68 11.36 6.78
N LYS A 76 -2.85 11.98 6.94
CA LYS A 76 -2.96 13.30 7.60
C LYS A 76 -2.98 13.11 9.11
N LYS A 77 -2.14 13.86 9.82
CA LYS A 77 -2.16 13.91 11.29
C LYS A 77 -3.28 14.86 11.73
N GLU A 78 -4.08 14.47 12.73
CA GLU A 78 -4.91 15.43 13.46
C GLU A 78 -3.97 16.39 14.20
N GLU A 79 -4.11 17.71 13.96
CA GLU A 79 -3.51 18.69 14.86
C GLU A 79 -4.10 18.46 16.24
N ARG A 80 -3.24 18.01 17.17
CA ARG A 80 -3.58 17.91 18.58
C ARG A 80 -3.62 19.35 19.09
N ASP A 81 -4.81 19.96 19.09
CA ASP A 81 -5.03 21.22 19.82
C ASP A 81 -4.54 21.02 21.27
N PRO A 82 -3.65 21.88 21.79
CA PRO A 82 -3.08 21.76 23.15
C PRO A 82 -4.13 21.92 24.25
#